data_AF-A0A415DMB1-F1
#
_entry.id   AF-A0A415DMB1-F1
#
_cell.length_a   1.000
_cell.length_b   1.000
_cell.length_c   1.000
_cell.angle_alpha   90.00
_cell.angle_beta   90.00
_cell.angle_gamma   90.00
#
_symmetry.space_group_name_H-M   'P 1'
#
loop_
_entity.id
_entity.type
_entity.pdbx_description
1 polymer ?
#
loop_
_entity_poly.entity_id
_entity_poly.type
_entity_poly.pdbx_seq_one_letter_code
_entity_poly.pdbx_strand_id
1 'polypeptide(L)'
;MENEKTPLYVAFSTQKGGVGKTTFTVLAASYLYYLKGYDVAVVDCDYPQHSIAGMRKRDAEQVGADEDYKRMAYEQFTQLGKKAYPVLCSSPEKAIATADGYIAAGHVPDIVFFDLPGTVNSEGVINSLAGMDYIFTPISADKVVLESSLSFAMAIQKLLVKNEACRLAGLYLFWNMVDGREKTDLYTAYDKTIKELELPLMRTFIPDTKRYKKELVADKKAVFRSTLFPASRPLVRGSNLEELITEIVYYIKLQ
;
A
#
# COMPACT_ATOMS: atom_id res chain seq x y z
N MET A 1 2.49 23.95 23.60
CA MET A 1 1.68 23.49 22.46
C MET A 1 2.24 22.14 22.10
N GLU A 2 1.55 21.06 22.49
CA GLU A 2 1.90 19.72 22.00
C GLU A 2 1.85 19.78 20.47
N ASN A 3 2.89 19.32 19.80
CA ASN A 3 2.87 19.20 18.34
C ASN A 3 1.69 18.29 17.99
N GLU A 4 0.62 18.84 17.43
CA GLU A 4 -0.50 18.07 16.91
C GLU A 4 0.05 17.09 15.87
N LYS A 5 0.07 15.82 16.24
CA LYS A 5 0.50 14.73 15.37
C LYS A 5 -0.45 14.70 14.17
N THR A 6 0.04 15.13 13.02
CA THR A 6 -0.73 15.13 11.77
C THR A 6 -0.45 13.82 11.04
N PRO A 7 -1.46 12.95 10.82
CA PRO A 7 -1.24 11.69 10.13
C PRO A 7 -0.80 11.90 8.67
N LEU A 8 0.05 11.02 8.16
CA LEU A 8 0.44 10.99 6.75
C LEU A 8 -0.57 10.19 5.92
N TYR A 9 -1.03 10.73 4.82
CA TYR A 9 -1.95 10.09 3.88
C TYR A 9 -1.19 9.50 2.71
N VAL A 10 -1.21 8.18 2.59
CA VAL A 10 -0.40 7.44 1.61
C VAL A 10 -1.26 6.52 0.77
N ALA A 11 -1.05 6.50 -0.55
CA ALA A 11 -1.74 5.58 -1.45
C ALA A 11 -0.78 4.79 -2.32
N PHE A 12 -1.11 3.51 -2.56
CA PHE A 12 -0.55 2.77 -3.69
C PHE A 12 -1.49 2.90 -4.87
N SER A 13 -1.10 3.64 -5.92
CA SER A 13 -2.00 3.98 -7.02
C SER A 13 -1.37 3.86 -8.40
N THR A 14 -2.16 3.35 -9.34
CA THR A 14 -1.86 3.20 -10.77
C THR A 14 -3.17 2.96 -11.53
N GLN A 15 -3.21 3.42 -12.78
CA GLN A 15 -4.37 3.29 -13.67
C GLN A 15 -4.74 1.83 -13.98
N LYS A 16 -3.76 0.91 -13.96
CA LYS A 16 -4.02 -0.49 -14.32
C LYS A 16 -4.37 -1.34 -13.08
N GLY A 17 -5.36 -2.22 -13.24
CA GLY A 17 -5.65 -3.27 -12.28
C GLY A 17 -4.56 -4.35 -12.26
N GLY A 18 -4.43 -5.07 -11.14
CA GLY A 18 -3.55 -6.25 -11.06
C GLY A 18 -2.07 -6.00 -10.80
N VAL A 19 -1.62 -4.73 -10.74
CA VAL A 19 -0.20 -4.39 -10.50
C VAL A 19 0.19 -4.39 -9.01
N GLY A 20 -0.76 -4.67 -8.11
CA GLY A 20 -0.48 -4.92 -6.70
C GLY A 20 -0.85 -3.82 -5.70
N LYS A 21 -1.65 -2.81 -6.07
CA LYS A 21 -2.11 -1.71 -5.18
C LYS A 21 -2.55 -2.19 -3.80
N THR A 22 -3.68 -2.91 -3.73
CA THR A 22 -4.22 -3.52 -2.50
C THR A 22 -3.19 -4.38 -1.77
N THR A 23 -2.40 -5.17 -2.50
CA THR A 23 -1.39 -6.04 -1.90
C THR A 23 -0.35 -5.22 -1.15
N PHE A 24 0.19 -4.16 -1.74
CA PHE A 24 1.17 -3.31 -1.08
C PHE A 24 0.56 -2.45 0.02
N THR A 25 -0.71 -2.01 -0.12
CA THR A 25 -1.46 -1.35 0.95
C THR A 25 -1.50 -2.23 2.20
N VAL A 26 -1.92 -3.49 2.06
CA VAL A 26 -1.99 -4.43 3.19
C VAL A 26 -0.60 -4.77 3.74
N LEU A 27 0.37 -5.05 2.88
CA LEU A 27 1.72 -5.42 3.31
C LEU A 27 2.42 -4.28 4.06
N ALA A 28 2.34 -3.04 3.56
CA ALA A 28 2.92 -1.87 4.21
C ALA A 28 2.21 -1.58 5.54
N ALA A 29 0.87 -1.59 5.57
CA ALA A 29 0.10 -1.38 6.78
C ALA A 29 0.45 -2.41 7.87
N SER A 30 0.40 -3.71 7.54
CA SER A 30 0.72 -4.79 8.47
C SER A 30 2.17 -4.76 8.94
N TYR A 31 3.13 -4.41 8.08
CA TYR A 31 4.53 -4.31 8.48
C TYR A 31 4.76 -3.14 9.45
N LEU A 32 4.28 -1.94 9.11
CA LEU A 32 4.47 -0.75 9.93
C LEU A 32 3.75 -0.88 11.28
N TYR A 33 2.56 -1.46 11.28
CA TYR A 33 1.76 -1.63 12.49
C TYR A 33 2.29 -2.76 13.39
N TYR A 34 2.42 -3.99 12.85
CA TYR A 34 2.74 -5.16 13.67
C TYR A 34 4.24 -5.35 13.95
N LEU A 35 5.12 -4.82 13.10
CA LEU A 35 6.58 -5.00 13.26
C LEU A 35 7.33 -3.73 13.64
N LYS A 36 6.80 -2.54 13.32
CA LYS A 36 7.47 -1.26 13.62
C LYS A 36 6.77 -0.43 14.71
N GLY A 37 5.55 -0.80 15.10
CA GLY A 37 4.84 -0.20 16.24
C GLY A 37 4.13 1.13 15.93
N TYR A 38 4.11 1.57 14.67
CA TYR A 38 3.36 2.75 14.24
C TYR A 38 1.86 2.51 14.35
N ASP A 39 1.09 3.55 14.66
CA ASP A 39 -0.35 3.51 14.55
C ASP A 39 -0.77 3.75 13.10
N VAL A 40 -1.53 2.80 12.55
CA VAL A 40 -1.91 2.78 11.14
C VAL A 40 -3.43 2.68 11.04
N ALA A 41 -4.02 3.35 10.06
CA ALA A 41 -5.38 3.08 9.60
C ALA A 41 -5.38 2.78 8.10
N VAL A 42 -6.37 2.03 7.63
CA VAL A 42 -6.58 1.77 6.20
C VAL A 42 -7.98 2.23 5.81
N VAL A 43 -8.10 3.02 4.75
CA VAL A 43 -9.37 3.38 4.11
C VAL A 43 -9.48 2.57 2.81
N ASP A 44 -10.42 1.64 2.78
CA ASP A 44 -10.70 0.78 1.62
C ASP A 44 -11.76 1.47 0.73
N CYS A 45 -11.30 2.06 -0.37
CA CYS A 45 -12.13 2.84 -1.29
C CYS A 45 -12.52 2.08 -2.56
N ASP A 46 -12.17 0.79 -2.69
CA ASP A 46 -12.46 -0.01 -3.88
C ASP A 46 -13.93 -0.47 -3.87
N TYR A 47 -14.88 0.47 -3.82
CA TYR A 47 -16.31 0.18 -3.83
C TYR A 47 -16.74 -0.30 -5.23
N PRO A 48 -17.54 -1.39 -5.35
CA PRO A 48 -18.15 -2.19 -4.27
C PRO A 48 -17.31 -3.39 -3.82
N GLN A 49 -16.13 -3.65 -4.38
CA GLN A 49 -15.35 -4.85 -4.09
C GLN A 49 -14.82 -4.92 -2.66
N HIS A 50 -14.45 -3.78 -2.06
CA HIS A 50 -13.83 -3.62 -0.74
C HIS A 50 -12.87 -4.76 -0.39
N SER A 51 -11.83 -4.87 -1.21
CA SER A 51 -10.96 -6.05 -1.23
C SER A 51 -10.23 -6.28 0.10
N ILE A 52 -9.88 -5.21 0.83
CA ILE A 52 -9.22 -5.27 2.13
C ILE A 52 -10.23 -5.59 3.24
N ALA A 53 -11.42 -4.97 3.23
CA ALA A 53 -12.45 -5.30 4.20
C ALA A 53 -12.91 -6.76 4.09
N GLY A 54 -13.05 -7.25 2.85
CA GLY A 54 -13.31 -8.66 2.58
C GLY A 54 -12.19 -9.57 3.09
N MET A 55 -10.92 -9.16 2.92
CA MET A 55 -9.77 -9.88 3.48
C MET A 55 -9.80 -9.90 5.00
N ARG A 56 -10.08 -8.77 5.66
CA ARG A 56 -10.21 -8.69 7.12
C ARG A 56 -11.27 -9.63 7.66
N LYS A 57 -12.42 -9.75 6.98
CA LYS A 57 -13.46 -10.69 7.36
C LYS A 57 -12.97 -12.14 7.28
N ARG A 58 -12.36 -12.54 6.15
CA ARG A 58 -11.81 -13.90 5.97
C ARG A 58 -10.70 -14.22 6.97
N ASP A 59 -9.79 -13.28 7.22
CA ASP A 59 -8.72 -13.43 8.20
C ASP A 59 -9.30 -13.67 9.61
N ALA A 60 -10.32 -12.91 10.01
CA ALA A 60 -10.97 -13.05 11.30
C ALA A 60 -11.74 -14.38 11.43
N GLU A 61 -12.43 -14.81 10.38
CA GLU A 61 -13.10 -16.11 10.32
C GLU A 61 -12.09 -17.26 10.46
N GLN A 62 -10.96 -17.19 9.75
CA GLN A 62 -9.90 -18.21 9.83
C GLN A 62 -9.26 -18.24 11.22
N VAL A 63 -8.95 -17.09 11.82
CA VAL A 63 -8.42 -17.00 13.19
C VAL A 63 -9.42 -17.54 14.21
N GLY A 64 -10.73 -17.34 13.99
CA GLY A 64 -11.77 -17.87 14.86
C GLY A 64 -11.96 -19.38 14.77
N ALA A 65 -11.72 -19.96 13.58
CA ALA A 65 -11.95 -21.38 13.30
C ALA A 65 -10.75 -22.28 13.61
N ASP A 66 -9.54 -21.73 13.74
CA ASP A 66 -8.29 -22.48 13.87
C ASP A 66 -7.55 -22.08 15.16
N GLU A 67 -7.36 -23.04 16.06
CA GLU A 67 -6.75 -22.81 17.37
C GLU A 67 -5.26 -22.40 17.30
N ASP A 68 -4.51 -22.84 16.27
CA ASP A 68 -3.13 -22.40 16.07
C ASP A 68 -3.10 -20.90 15.72
N TYR A 69 -3.95 -20.47 14.77
CA TYR A 69 -4.05 -19.05 14.40
C TYR A 69 -4.59 -18.18 15.55
N LYS A 70 -5.54 -18.69 16.33
CA LYS A 70 -6.07 -18.02 17.51
C LYS A 70 -5.00 -17.77 18.56
N ARG A 71 -4.17 -18.78 18.85
CA ARG A 71 -3.01 -18.64 19.74
C ARG A 71 -2.01 -17.61 19.20
N MET A 72 -1.67 -17.70 17.91
CA MET A 72 -0.77 -16.73 17.27
C MET A 72 -1.29 -15.29 17.38
N ALA A 73 -2.59 -15.08 17.15
CA ALA A 73 -3.22 -13.76 17.29
C ALA A 73 -3.18 -13.27 18.74
N TYR A 74 -3.51 -14.15 19.69
CA TYR A 74 -3.47 -13.82 21.11
C TYR A 74 -2.08 -13.40 21.58
N GLU A 75 -1.04 -14.18 21.24
CA GLU A 75 0.35 -13.87 21.57
C GLU A 75 0.79 -12.53 20.96
N GLN A 76 0.51 -12.33 19.67
CA GLN A 76 0.87 -11.09 18.97
C GLN A 76 0.21 -9.86 19.61
N PHE A 77 -1.12 -9.87 19.77
CA PHE A 77 -1.84 -8.70 20.31
C PHE A 77 -1.53 -8.45 21.79
N THR A 78 -1.23 -9.51 22.56
CA THR A 78 -0.76 -9.37 23.94
C THR A 78 0.61 -8.71 23.98
N GLN A 79 1.54 -9.15 23.14
CA GLN A 79 2.89 -8.57 23.07
C GLN A 79 2.87 -7.12 22.55
N LEU A 80 2.05 -6.84 21.53
CA LEU A 80 1.95 -5.53 20.90
C LEU A 80 1.25 -4.50 21.80
N GLY A 81 0.39 -4.96 22.72
CA GLY A 81 -0.42 -4.10 23.58
C GLY A 81 -1.49 -3.29 22.84
N LYS A 82 -1.77 -3.63 21.57
CA LYS A 82 -2.75 -2.96 20.70
C LYS A 82 -3.56 -3.99 19.90
N LYS A 83 -4.78 -3.61 19.50
CA LYS A 83 -5.67 -4.45 18.66
C LYS A 83 -5.23 -4.41 17.20
N ALA A 84 -5.93 -5.10 16.29
CA ALA A 84 -5.68 -4.94 14.85
C ALA A 84 -5.96 -3.49 14.39
N TYR A 85 -5.19 -3.01 13.41
CA TYR A 85 -5.44 -1.69 12.82
C TYR A 85 -6.84 -1.61 12.19
N PRO A 86 -7.51 -0.45 12.21
CA PRO A 86 -8.83 -0.26 11.62
C PRO A 86 -8.79 -0.35 10.09
N VAL A 87 -9.83 -0.95 9.51
CA VAL A 87 -10.12 -0.90 8.07
C VAL A 87 -11.47 -0.21 7.91
N LEU A 88 -11.47 0.96 7.28
CA LEU A 88 -12.63 1.83 7.09
C LEU A 88 -13.11 1.71 5.65
N CYS A 89 -14.34 1.26 5.42
CA CYS A 89 -14.90 1.23 4.08
C CYS A 89 -15.38 2.63 3.68
N SER A 90 -15.04 3.07 2.46
CA SER A 90 -15.50 4.36 1.93
C SER A 90 -15.70 4.30 0.42
N SER A 91 -16.36 5.30 -0.16
CA SER A 91 -16.28 5.51 -1.61
C SER A 91 -15.05 6.36 -1.94
N PRO A 92 -14.54 6.33 -3.19
CA PRO A 92 -13.42 7.18 -3.58
C PRO A 92 -13.68 8.67 -3.31
N GLU A 93 -14.90 9.15 -3.47
CA GLU A 93 -15.27 10.57 -3.26
C GLU A 93 -15.23 10.98 -1.78
N LYS A 94 -15.39 10.02 -0.86
CA LYS A 94 -15.49 10.25 0.59
C LYS A 94 -14.23 9.83 1.34
N ALA A 95 -13.19 9.37 0.64
CA ALA A 95 -12.01 8.77 1.25
C ALA A 95 -11.37 9.68 2.32
N ILE A 96 -11.06 10.93 1.95
CA ILE A 96 -10.47 11.93 2.85
C ILE A 96 -11.39 12.22 4.03
N ALA A 97 -12.67 12.48 3.78
CA ALA A 97 -13.65 12.75 4.83
C ALA A 97 -13.81 11.57 5.81
N THR A 98 -13.69 10.33 5.33
CA THR A 98 -13.71 9.13 6.19
C THR A 98 -12.49 9.08 7.11
N ALA A 99 -11.29 9.40 6.60
CA ALA A 99 -10.08 9.47 7.41
C ALA A 99 -10.16 10.61 8.44
N ASP A 100 -10.56 11.81 8.00
CA ASP A 100 -10.68 12.99 8.86
C ASP A 100 -11.72 12.77 9.96
N GLY A 101 -12.85 12.13 9.65
CA GLY A 101 -13.86 11.77 10.65
C GLY A 101 -13.35 10.77 11.70
N TYR A 102 -12.51 9.81 11.29
CA TYR A 102 -11.85 8.89 12.21
C TYR A 102 -10.87 9.61 13.15
N ILE A 103 -10.12 10.58 12.62
CA ILE A 103 -9.18 11.41 13.38
C ILE A 103 -9.92 12.34 14.36
N ALA A 104 -10.98 13.00 13.90
CA ALA A 104 -11.82 13.87 14.72
C ALA A 104 -12.50 13.15 15.89
N ALA A 105 -12.70 11.83 15.78
CA ALA A 105 -13.19 10.99 16.87
C ALA A 105 -12.13 10.68 17.96
N GLY A 106 -10.91 11.25 17.84
CA GLY A 106 -9.82 11.09 18.80
C GLY A 106 -8.83 9.97 18.45
N HIS A 107 -8.94 9.35 17.27
CA HIS A 107 -8.01 8.33 16.81
C HIS A 107 -6.96 8.93 15.87
N VAL A 108 -5.78 9.24 16.38
CA VAL A 108 -4.73 9.94 15.60
C VAL A 108 -3.61 8.95 15.21
N PRO A 109 -3.71 8.24 14.07
CA PRO A 109 -2.65 7.34 13.61
C PRO A 109 -1.41 8.12 13.15
N ASP A 110 -0.27 7.45 13.03
CA ASP A 110 0.89 7.97 12.32
C ASP A 110 0.63 8.06 10.81
N ILE A 111 -0.02 7.02 10.25
CA ILE A 111 -0.25 6.88 8.82
C ILE A 111 -1.67 6.38 8.54
N VAL A 112 -2.30 6.95 7.52
CA VAL A 112 -3.52 6.44 6.90
C VAL A 112 -3.18 5.98 5.47
N PHE A 113 -3.36 4.69 5.20
CA PHE A 113 -3.25 4.16 3.85
C PHE A 113 -4.61 4.17 3.14
N PHE A 114 -4.61 4.52 1.86
CA PHE A 114 -5.81 4.55 1.02
C PHE A 114 -5.70 3.53 -0.11
N ASP A 115 -6.64 2.57 -0.16
CA ASP A 115 -6.76 1.64 -1.28
C ASP A 115 -7.78 2.18 -2.29
N LEU A 116 -7.26 2.94 -3.26
CA LEU A 116 -8.07 3.59 -4.29
C LEU A 116 -8.26 2.66 -5.50
N PRO A 117 -9.44 2.72 -6.16
CA PRO A 117 -9.67 1.94 -7.37
C PRO A 117 -8.72 2.37 -8.49
N GLY A 118 -8.45 1.46 -9.43
CA GLY A 118 -7.53 1.73 -10.54
C GLY A 118 -8.04 2.75 -11.57
N THR A 119 -9.34 3.03 -11.61
CA THR A 119 -9.92 3.88 -12.67
C THR A 119 -9.81 5.35 -12.29
N VAL A 120 -8.75 6.01 -12.77
CA VAL A 120 -8.41 7.41 -12.45
C VAL A 120 -9.29 8.44 -13.16
N ASN A 121 -10.20 8.01 -14.03
CA ASN A 121 -11.03 8.93 -14.82
C ASN A 121 -12.27 9.43 -14.09
N SER A 122 -12.50 9.03 -12.82
CA SER A 122 -13.56 9.63 -12.00
C SER A 122 -13.00 10.79 -11.18
N GLU A 123 -13.76 11.88 -11.13
CA GLU A 123 -13.45 13.07 -10.34
C GLU A 123 -13.18 12.74 -8.87
N GLY A 124 -13.95 11.79 -8.31
CA GLY A 124 -13.76 11.28 -6.95
C GLY A 124 -12.37 10.72 -6.67
N VAL A 125 -11.79 9.96 -7.61
CA VAL A 125 -10.45 9.39 -7.45
C VAL A 125 -9.37 10.48 -7.53
N ILE A 126 -9.51 11.44 -8.46
CA ILE A 126 -8.56 12.55 -8.58
C ILE A 126 -8.56 13.41 -7.32
N ASN A 127 -9.75 13.76 -6.79
CA ASN A 127 -9.87 14.55 -5.57
C ASN A 127 -9.24 13.84 -4.36
N SER A 128 -9.42 12.53 -4.25
CA SER A 128 -8.77 11.75 -3.20
C SER A 128 -7.26 11.67 -3.38
N LEU A 129 -6.75 11.52 -4.60
CA LEU A 129 -5.31 11.57 -4.87
C LEU A 129 -4.71 12.93 -4.54
N ALA A 130 -5.44 14.02 -4.73
CA ALA A 130 -4.99 15.38 -4.39
C ALA A 130 -4.87 15.61 -2.87
N GLY A 131 -5.60 14.84 -2.08
CA GLY A 131 -5.53 14.84 -0.62
C GLY A 131 -4.45 13.92 -0.03
N MET A 132 -3.71 13.16 -0.85
CA MET A 132 -2.60 12.32 -0.38
C MET A 132 -1.35 13.16 -0.14
N ASP A 133 -0.52 12.79 0.84
CA ASP A 133 0.84 13.29 1.00
C ASP A 133 1.80 12.59 0.04
N TYR A 134 1.64 11.27 -0.13
CA TYR A 134 2.54 10.46 -0.95
C TYR A 134 1.78 9.41 -1.76
N ILE A 135 2.20 9.23 -3.02
CA ILE A 135 1.70 8.17 -3.90
C ILE A 135 2.85 7.28 -4.33
N PHE A 136 2.67 5.97 -4.15
CA PHE A 136 3.58 4.95 -4.66
C PHE A 136 2.93 4.20 -5.82
N THR A 137 3.56 4.21 -6.98
CA THR A 137 3.02 3.66 -8.22
C THR A 137 3.77 2.38 -8.61
N PRO A 138 3.19 1.19 -8.33
CA PRO A 138 3.77 -0.05 -8.83
C PRO A 138 3.67 -0.10 -10.35
N ILE A 139 4.77 -0.46 -11.01
CA ILE A 139 4.86 -0.66 -12.47
C ILE A 139 5.38 -2.07 -12.79
N SER A 140 5.04 -2.60 -13.96
CA SER A 140 5.53 -3.91 -14.43
C SER A 140 6.04 -3.83 -15.86
N ALA A 141 6.89 -4.76 -16.29
CA ALA A 141 7.50 -4.75 -17.62
C ALA A 141 6.54 -5.02 -18.79
N ASP A 142 5.30 -5.47 -18.51
CA ASP A 142 4.24 -5.50 -19.52
C ASP A 142 4.05 -4.11 -20.12
N LYS A 143 4.27 -4.00 -21.43
CA LYS A 143 4.29 -2.73 -22.15
C LYS A 143 3.01 -1.92 -21.98
N VAL A 144 1.84 -2.57 -22.05
CA VAL A 144 0.54 -1.88 -21.96
C VAL A 144 0.31 -1.40 -20.53
N VAL A 145 0.68 -2.21 -19.53
CA VAL A 145 0.61 -1.81 -18.13
C VAL A 145 1.56 -0.66 -17.83
N LEU A 146 2.79 -0.71 -18.35
CA LEU A 146 3.79 0.33 -18.17
C LEU A 146 3.34 1.66 -18.78
N GLU A 147 2.95 1.67 -20.06
CA GLU A 147 2.49 2.88 -20.75
C GLU A 147 1.31 3.56 -20.02
N SER A 148 0.35 2.78 -19.52
CA SER A 148 -0.77 3.30 -18.73
C SER A 148 -0.32 3.85 -17.37
N SER A 149 0.63 3.18 -16.71
CA SER A 149 1.14 3.62 -15.40
C SER A 149 1.98 4.89 -15.51
N LEU A 150 2.79 5.03 -16.57
CA LEU A 150 3.57 6.25 -16.84
C LEU A 150 2.65 7.41 -17.21
N SER A 151 1.64 7.18 -18.06
CA SER A 151 0.64 8.20 -18.40
C SER A 151 -0.07 8.74 -17.15
N PHE A 152 -0.46 7.84 -16.25
CA PHE A 152 -1.02 8.19 -14.94
C PHE A 152 -0.04 9.02 -14.11
N ALA A 153 1.18 8.53 -13.91
CA ALA A 153 2.19 9.20 -13.09
C ALA A 153 2.49 10.61 -13.62
N MET A 154 2.61 10.79 -14.94
CA MET A 154 2.81 12.09 -15.57
C MET A 154 1.64 13.05 -15.31
N ALA A 155 0.40 12.56 -15.42
CA ALA A 155 -0.78 13.37 -15.18
C ALA A 155 -0.82 13.87 -13.72
N ILE A 156 -0.58 12.96 -12.75
CA ILE A 156 -0.56 13.31 -11.33
C ILE A 156 0.62 14.23 -10.99
N GLN A 157 1.82 13.96 -11.51
CA GLN A 157 3.00 14.78 -11.32
C GLN A 157 2.77 16.22 -11.83
N LYS A 158 2.11 16.37 -12.98
CA LYS A 158 1.82 17.68 -13.59
C LYS A 158 0.70 18.42 -12.86
N LEU A 159 -0.37 17.73 -12.49
CA LEU A 159 -1.61 18.35 -11.97
C LEU A 159 -1.56 18.58 -10.46
N LEU A 160 -0.95 17.67 -9.70
CA LEU A 160 -1.10 17.62 -8.24
C LEU A 160 0.22 17.91 -7.51
N VAL A 161 1.34 17.34 -7.94
CA VAL A 161 2.64 17.54 -7.22
C VAL A 161 3.15 18.97 -7.38
N LYS A 162 2.94 19.60 -8.54
CA LYS A 162 3.36 20.99 -8.80
C LYS A 162 2.35 22.05 -8.32
N ASN A 163 1.28 21.62 -7.65
CA ASN A 163 0.21 22.51 -7.22
C ASN A 163 0.27 22.68 -5.70
N GLU A 164 0.62 23.88 -5.24
CA GLU A 164 0.70 24.22 -3.82
C GLU A 164 -0.65 24.12 -3.08
N ALA A 165 -1.77 24.10 -3.81
CA ALA A 165 -3.09 23.85 -3.23
C ALA A 165 -3.36 22.37 -2.91
N CYS A 166 -2.50 21.45 -3.39
CA CYS A 166 -2.60 20.02 -3.13
C CYS A 166 -1.64 19.62 -2.02
N ARG A 167 -2.00 18.55 -1.29
CA ARG A 167 -1.19 18.03 -0.18
C ARG A 167 0.01 17.18 -0.66
N LEU A 168 0.00 16.80 -1.94
CA LEU A 168 0.90 15.79 -2.50
C LEU A 168 2.36 16.26 -2.57
N ALA A 169 3.17 15.75 -1.64
CA ALA A 169 4.60 16.02 -1.54
C ALA A 169 5.44 15.19 -2.52
N GLY A 170 4.96 14.01 -2.94
CA GLY A 170 5.71 13.20 -3.89
C GLY A 170 4.95 12.02 -4.48
N LEU A 171 5.33 11.66 -5.72
CA LEU A 171 4.93 10.44 -6.39
C LEU A 171 6.19 9.64 -6.76
N TYR A 172 6.21 8.36 -6.41
CA TYR A 172 7.37 7.47 -6.63
C TYR A 172 6.96 6.18 -7.31
N LEU A 173 7.59 5.86 -8.43
CA LEU A 173 7.39 4.61 -9.15
C LEU A 173 8.29 3.54 -8.53
N PHE A 174 7.85 2.28 -8.56
CA PHE A 174 8.72 1.15 -8.25
C PHE A 174 8.37 -0.06 -9.10
N TRP A 175 9.41 -0.81 -9.49
CA TRP A 175 9.23 -2.02 -10.28
C TRP A 175 8.62 -3.13 -9.43
N ASN A 176 7.56 -3.74 -9.95
CA ASN A 176 6.91 -4.92 -9.42
C ASN A 176 6.85 -6.01 -10.50
N MET A 177 6.74 -7.26 -10.06
CA MET A 177 6.71 -8.44 -10.93
C MET A 177 7.94 -8.49 -11.85
N VAL A 178 9.12 -8.13 -11.32
CA VAL A 178 10.37 -8.21 -12.07
C VAL A 178 10.75 -9.66 -12.30
N ASP A 179 10.82 -10.06 -13.58
CA ASP A 179 11.29 -11.37 -13.96
C ASP A 179 12.82 -11.37 -14.04
N GLY A 180 13.48 -12.10 -13.14
CA GLY A 180 14.93 -12.24 -13.15
C GLY A 180 15.49 -12.95 -14.39
N ARG A 181 14.64 -13.52 -15.25
CA ARG A 181 15.00 -14.13 -16.54
C ARG A 181 14.93 -13.15 -17.70
N GLU A 182 14.21 -12.04 -17.53
CA GLU A 182 14.15 -11.02 -18.58
C GLU A 182 15.52 -10.34 -18.74
N LYS A 183 15.81 -9.92 -19.98
CA LYS A 183 17.09 -9.31 -20.30
C LYS A 183 17.22 -7.98 -19.57
N THR A 184 18.36 -7.77 -18.91
CA THR A 184 18.72 -6.50 -18.25
C THR A 184 18.53 -5.28 -19.18
N ASP A 185 18.71 -5.46 -20.48
CA ASP A 185 18.55 -4.42 -21.50
C ASP A 185 17.12 -3.85 -21.56
N LEU A 186 16.08 -4.66 -21.28
CA LEU A 186 14.68 -4.21 -21.32
C LEU A 186 14.38 -3.22 -20.19
N TYR A 187 14.68 -3.61 -18.94
CA TYR A 187 14.52 -2.74 -17.78
C TYR A 187 15.38 -1.48 -17.91
N THR A 188 16.61 -1.62 -18.43
CA THR A 188 17.49 -0.46 -18.67
C THR A 188 16.88 0.53 -19.67
N ALA A 189 16.23 0.03 -20.74
CA ALA A 189 15.54 0.89 -21.70
C ALA A 189 14.34 1.59 -21.06
N TYR A 190 13.53 0.88 -20.27
CA TYR A 190 12.39 1.47 -19.56
C TYR A 190 12.82 2.48 -18.50
N ASP A 191 13.86 2.20 -17.72
CA ASP A 191 14.43 3.12 -16.73
C ASP A 191 14.90 4.41 -17.40
N LYS A 192 15.51 4.32 -18.58
CA LYS A 192 15.89 5.48 -19.38
C LYS A 192 14.67 6.31 -19.76
N THR A 193 13.61 5.68 -20.27
CA THR A 193 12.34 6.38 -20.59
C THR A 193 11.74 7.05 -19.36
N ILE A 194 11.67 6.35 -18.22
CA ILE A 194 11.12 6.91 -16.96
C ILE A 194 11.92 8.14 -16.51
N LYS A 195 13.25 8.08 -16.64
CA LYS A 195 14.14 9.20 -16.33
C LYS A 195 13.94 10.38 -17.29
N GLU A 196 13.76 10.13 -18.58
CA GLU A 196 13.46 11.17 -19.59
C GLU A 196 12.12 11.86 -19.32
N LEU A 197 11.16 11.15 -18.70
CA LEU A 197 9.89 11.72 -18.24
C LEU A 197 9.99 12.45 -16.89
N GLU A 198 11.19 12.54 -16.30
CA GLU A 198 11.45 13.15 -14.99
C GLU A 198 10.62 12.54 -13.85
N LEU A 199 10.22 11.27 -13.99
CA LEU A 199 9.43 10.56 -13.00
C LEU A 199 10.35 9.93 -11.93
N PRO A 200 10.12 10.16 -10.62
CA PRO A 200 10.93 9.55 -9.58
C PRO A 200 10.77 8.03 -9.55
N LEU A 201 11.87 7.29 -9.74
CA LEU A 201 11.90 5.84 -9.68
C LEU A 201 12.69 5.39 -8.44
N MET A 202 12.06 4.55 -7.62
CA MET A 202 12.68 3.91 -6.46
C MET A 202 13.73 2.89 -6.89
N ARG A 203 14.72 2.67 -6.02
CA ARG A 203 15.80 1.71 -6.25
C ARG A 203 15.34 0.27 -6.02
N THR A 204 14.46 0.06 -5.05
CA THR A 204 13.99 -1.28 -4.71
C THR A 204 12.95 -1.75 -5.73
N PHE A 205 13.09 -3.00 -6.16
CA PHE A 205 12.12 -3.68 -6.99
C PHE A 205 11.57 -4.93 -6.29
N ILE A 206 10.38 -5.36 -6.68
CA ILE A 206 9.74 -6.57 -6.19
C ILE A 206 9.80 -7.67 -7.27
N PRO A 207 10.42 -8.82 -6.99
CA PRO A 207 10.52 -9.92 -7.95
C PRO A 207 9.16 -10.61 -8.19
N ASP A 208 8.95 -11.14 -9.39
CA ASP A 208 7.76 -11.94 -9.70
C ASP A 208 7.82 -13.28 -8.95
N THR A 209 7.09 -13.35 -7.84
CA THR A 209 6.96 -14.58 -7.06
C THR A 209 5.52 -14.84 -6.68
N LYS A 210 5.14 -16.13 -6.63
CA LYS A 210 3.81 -16.55 -6.18
C LYS A 210 3.56 -16.31 -4.67
N ARG A 211 4.54 -15.79 -3.92
CA ARG A 211 4.45 -15.59 -2.47
C ARG A 211 3.43 -14.51 -2.10
N TYR A 212 3.37 -13.44 -2.89
CA TYR A 212 2.44 -12.31 -2.76
C TYR A 212 0.95 -12.70 -2.87
N LYS A 213 0.67 -13.90 -3.39
CA LYS A 213 -0.70 -14.44 -3.54
C LYS A 213 -1.15 -15.30 -2.35
N LYS A 214 -0.27 -15.56 -1.36
CA LYS A 214 -0.58 -16.42 -0.21
C LYS A 214 -1.29 -15.62 0.89
N GLU A 215 -2.62 -15.72 0.92
CA GLU A 215 -3.45 -15.30 2.06
C GLU A 215 -3.42 -16.34 3.20
N LEU A 216 -4.13 -16.09 4.30
CA LEU A 216 -4.41 -17.14 5.29
C LEU A 216 -5.20 -18.28 4.63
N VAL A 217 -4.66 -19.49 4.72
CA VAL A 217 -5.31 -20.72 4.26
C VAL A 217 -5.17 -21.75 5.36
N ALA A 218 -6.23 -22.56 5.56
CA ALA A 218 -6.32 -23.57 6.60
C ALA A 218 -5.11 -24.55 6.64
N ASP A 219 -4.54 -24.91 5.49
CA ASP A 219 -3.49 -25.94 5.41
C ASP A 219 -2.04 -25.42 5.38
N LYS A 220 -1.80 -24.10 5.51
CA LYS A 220 -0.45 -23.53 5.37
C LYS A 220 -0.13 -22.47 6.42
N LYS A 221 0.79 -22.81 7.34
CA LYS A 221 1.28 -21.94 8.42
C LYS A 221 2.03 -20.68 7.97
N ALA A 222 2.32 -20.52 6.68
CA ALA A 222 3.10 -19.41 6.16
C ALA A 222 2.19 -18.35 5.53
N VAL A 223 1.85 -17.33 6.33
CA VAL A 223 1.05 -16.17 5.91
C VAL A 223 1.95 -15.16 5.21
N PHE A 224 1.48 -14.58 4.09
CA PHE A 224 2.20 -13.48 3.44
C PHE A 224 1.35 -12.22 3.35
N ARG A 225 0.09 -12.34 2.93
CA ARG A 225 -0.85 -11.23 2.84
C ARG A 225 -1.95 -11.43 3.88
N SER A 226 -1.99 -10.56 4.89
CA SER A 226 -3.00 -10.57 5.95
C SER A 226 -3.16 -9.17 6.53
N THR A 227 -4.38 -8.89 6.98
CA THR A 227 -4.75 -7.71 7.75
C THR A 227 -4.67 -7.90 9.26
N LEU A 228 -4.33 -9.11 9.74
CA LEU A 228 -4.21 -9.45 11.16
C LEU A 228 -2.79 -9.87 11.55
N PHE A 229 -1.97 -10.28 10.59
CA PHE A 229 -0.60 -10.73 10.82
C PHE A 229 0.38 -10.06 9.84
N PRO A 230 1.64 -9.82 10.25
CA PRO A 230 2.69 -9.47 9.33
C PRO A 230 3.07 -10.66 8.43
N ALA A 231 3.72 -10.37 7.30
CA ALA A 231 4.25 -11.40 6.42
C ALA A 231 5.28 -12.28 7.18
N SER A 232 5.14 -13.60 7.05
CA SER A 232 6.02 -14.55 7.76
C SER A 232 7.48 -14.44 7.27
N ARG A 233 8.42 -14.41 8.22
CA ARG A 233 9.88 -14.27 7.95
C ARG A 233 10.42 -15.19 6.84
N PRO A 234 10.04 -16.48 6.76
CA PRO A 234 10.54 -17.36 5.70
C PRO A 234 10.11 -16.92 4.29
N LEU A 235 8.94 -16.29 4.15
CA LEU A 235 8.42 -15.83 2.87
C LEU A 235 8.96 -14.46 2.47
N VAL A 236 9.26 -13.59 3.45
CA VAL A 236 9.86 -12.26 3.25
C VAL A 236 11.28 -12.36 2.69
N ARG A 237 12.07 -13.37 3.09
CA ARG A 237 13.45 -13.54 2.63
C ARG A 237 13.53 -13.62 1.10
N GLY A 238 14.18 -12.64 0.46
CA GLY A 238 14.35 -12.56 -0.99
C GLY A 238 13.10 -12.11 -1.76
N SER A 239 12.12 -11.51 -1.06
CA SER A 239 10.99 -10.83 -1.69
C SER A 239 11.22 -9.32 -1.88
N ASN A 240 12.30 -8.77 -1.32
CA ASN A 240 12.60 -7.34 -1.29
C ASN A 240 11.53 -6.46 -0.59
N LEU A 241 10.66 -7.07 0.24
CA LEU A 241 9.56 -6.34 0.87
C LEU A 241 10.05 -5.40 1.98
N GLU A 242 11.02 -5.86 2.78
CA GLU A 242 11.60 -5.05 3.86
C GLU A 242 12.38 -3.86 3.30
N GLU A 243 13.12 -4.09 2.22
CA GLU A 243 13.86 -3.08 1.48
C GLU A 243 12.89 -2.04 0.90
N LEU A 244 11.78 -2.48 0.29
CA LEU A 244 10.78 -1.58 -0.30
C LEU A 244 10.16 -0.71 0.79
N ILE A 245 9.73 -1.31 1.91
CA ILE A 245 9.09 -0.57 3.00
C ILE A 245 10.09 0.39 3.67
N THR A 246 11.36 -0.01 3.79
CA THR A 246 12.42 0.87 4.31
C THR A 246 12.61 2.08 3.41
N GLU A 247 12.62 1.89 2.10
CA GLU A 247 12.71 2.99 1.13
C GLU A 247 11.46 3.88 1.14
N ILE A 248 10.26 3.30 1.28
CA ILE A 248 9.01 4.06 1.48
C ILE A 248 9.10 4.94 2.73
N VAL A 249 9.48 4.37 3.87
CA VAL A 249 9.65 5.08 5.15
C VAL A 249 10.63 6.24 5.02
N TYR A 250 11.73 6.04 4.29
CA TYR A 250 12.69 7.09 3.97
C TYR A 250 12.04 8.25 3.20
N TYR A 251 11.25 7.97 2.15
CA TYR A 251 10.60 9.01 1.36
C TYR A 251 9.51 9.76 2.12
N ILE A 252 8.70 9.05 2.91
CA ILE A 252 7.62 9.68 3.68
C ILE A 252 8.12 10.36 4.97
N LYS A 253 9.44 10.29 5.25
CA LYS A 253 10.11 10.91 6.40
C LYS A 253 9.52 10.50 7.76
N LEU A 254 9.07 9.25 7.84
CA LEU A 254 8.54 8.68 9.08
C LEU A 254 9.73 8.32 9.99
N GLN A 255 9.78 8.94 11.18
CA GLN A 255 10.85 8.79 12.18
C GLN A 255 10.46 7.82 13.30
#